data_AF-A0A376GZS6-F1
#
_entry.id   AF-A0A376GZS6-F1
#
_cell.length_a   1.000
_cell.length_b   1.000
_cell.length_c   1.000
_cell.angle_alpha   90.00
_cell.angle_beta   90.00
_cell.angle_gamma   90.00
#
_symmetry.space_group_name_H-M   'P 1'
#
loop_
_entity.id
_entity.type
_entity.pdbx_description
1 polymer ?
#
loop_
_entity_poly.entity_id
_entity_poly.type
_entity_poly.pdbx_seq_one_letter_code
_entity_poly.pdbx_strand_id
1 'polypeptide(L)'
;MDWEPYDYSIVYAEPYRVQQITSNWRLPFPVALVNAATFLLVAIFEYLFLRSFISWVISFFPPAGVVFYIGLPYLCVLALAKLKPDGKKVHFYLWDWFCYMIRMMNGDCVYYNWDKVSNNALEELLFVNKYVYLED
;
A
#
# COMPACT_ATOMS: atom_id res chain seq x y z
N MET A 1 24.60 31.76 -7.89
CA MET A 1 24.11 30.59 -7.15
C MET A 1 22.66 30.87 -6.88
N ASP A 2 21.78 30.19 -7.59
CA ASP A 2 20.35 30.33 -7.40
C ASP A 2 19.98 29.62 -6.09
N TRP A 3 19.36 30.36 -5.18
CA TRP A 3 18.87 29.85 -3.92
C TRP A 3 17.63 29.00 -4.22
N GLU A 4 17.73 27.69 -4.00
CA GLU A 4 16.56 26.82 -3.92
C GLU A 4 16.19 26.68 -2.44
N PRO A 5 14.93 26.97 -2.04
CA PRO A 5 14.50 26.79 -0.66
C PRO A 5 14.63 25.31 -0.28
N TYR A 6 15.40 25.03 0.77
CA TYR A 6 15.58 23.68 1.28
C TYR A 6 14.23 23.09 1.67
N ASP A 7 13.86 21.98 1.01
CA ASP A 7 12.61 21.28 1.31
C ASP A 7 12.76 20.43 2.58
N TYR A 8 12.29 21.00 3.69
CA TYR A 8 12.29 20.34 5.00
C TYR A 8 11.28 19.18 5.11
N SER A 9 10.37 19.01 4.14
CA SER A 9 9.39 17.91 4.16
C SER A 9 10.04 16.52 4.03
N ILE A 10 11.22 16.46 3.39
CA ILE A 10 11.99 15.23 3.15
C ILE A 10 12.39 14.55 4.47
N VAL A 11 12.70 15.33 5.50
CA VAL A 11 13.12 14.80 6.82
C VAL A 11 11.96 14.11 7.53
N TYR A 12 10.73 14.59 7.34
CA TYR A 12 9.53 13.99 7.93
C TYR A 12 9.03 12.76 7.15
N ALA A 13 9.46 12.60 5.90
CA ALA A 13 9.11 11.47 5.04
C ALA A 13 9.97 10.22 5.32
N GLU A 14 11.06 10.35 6.08
CA GLU A 14 11.97 9.23 6.32
C GLU A 14 11.33 8.18 7.24
N PRO A 15 11.31 6.89 6.85
CA PRO A 15 10.70 5.84 7.67
C PRO A 15 11.48 5.64 8.96
N TYR A 16 10.79 5.36 10.07
CA TYR A 16 11.44 5.08 11.35
C TYR A 16 12.40 3.89 11.22
N ARG A 17 13.69 4.12 11.47
CA ARG A 17 14.75 3.11 11.41
C ARG A 17 15.14 2.69 12.81
N VAL A 18 15.18 1.38 13.03
CA VAL A 18 15.59 0.79 14.31
C VAL A 18 16.94 0.12 14.10
N GLN A 19 17.94 0.59 14.85
CA GLN A 19 19.28 0.00 14.86
C GLN A 19 19.64 -0.56 16.25
N GLN A 20 19.11 0.05 17.31
CA GLN A 20 19.39 -0.36 18.67
C GLN A 20 18.16 -1.09 19.23
N ILE A 21 18.30 -2.38 19.49
CA ILE A 21 17.22 -3.22 20.04
C ILE A 21 17.24 -3.12 21.58
N THR A 22 18.44 -3.13 22.16
CA THR A 22 18.67 -3.03 23.62
C THR A 22 19.87 -2.11 23.88
N SER A 23 20.11 -1.68 25.12
CA SER A 23 21.31 -0.90 25.51
C SER A 23 22.63 -1.52 25.04
N ASN A 24 22.71 -2.87 25.02
CA ASN A 24 23.92 -3.62 24.69
C ASN A 24 23.90 -4.27 23.30
N TRP A 25 22.77 -4.21 22.57
CA TRP A 25 22.61 -4.92 21.30
C TRP A 25 22.19 -3.96 20.19
N ARG A 26 23.09 -3.82 19.21
CA ARG A 26 22.90 -3.00 18.01
C ARG A 26 23.03 -3.88 16.77
N LEU A 27 22.10 -3.68 15.85
CA LEU A 27 22.17 -4.25 14.52
C LEU A 27 23.32 -3.59 13.74
N PRO A 28 24.08 -4.37 12.94
CA PRO A 28 25.17 -3.84 12.12
C PRO A 28 24.67 -2.86 11.04
N PHE A 29 23.38 -2.91 10.69
CA PHE A 29 22.74 -1.98 9.76
C PHE A 29 21.36 -1.52 10.29
N PRO A 30 20.98 -0.24 10.07
CA PRO A 30 19.67 0.28 10.48
C PRO A 30 18.56 -0.24 9.56
N VAL A 31 17.61 -0.98 10.14
CA VAL A 31 16.46 -1.56 9.42
C VAL A 31 15.24 -0.65 9.60
N ALA A 32 14.56 -0.31 8.50
CA ALA A 32 13.30 0.42 8.58
C ALA A 32 12.23 -0.47 9.22
N LEU A 33 11.51 0.04 10.24
CA LEU A 33 10.49 -0.71 10.97
C LEU A 33 9.39 -1.23 10.04
N VAL A 34 9.01 -0.41 9.06
CA VAL A 34 8.02 -0.76 8.03
C VAL A 34 8.46 -1.98 7.22
N ASN A 35 9.76 -2.08 6.89
CA ASN A 35 10.32 -3.20 6.13
C ASN A 35 10.32 -4.49 6.97
N ALA A 36 10.66 -4.40 8.26
CA ALA A 36 10.62 -5.54 9.16
C ALA A 36 9.18 -6.03 9.39
N ALA A 37 8.24 -5.11 9.59
CA ALA A 37 6.83 -5.42 9.77
C ALA A 37 6.21 -6.06 8.52
N THR A 38 6.52 -5.52 7.33
CA THR A 38 6.04 -6.08 6.06
C THR A 38 6.64 -7.45 5.77
N PHE A 39 7.92 -7.65 6.06
CA PHE A 39 8.55 -8.98 5.98
C PHE A 39 7.79 -10.01 6.83
N LEU A 40 7.54 -9.68 8.11
CA LEU A 40 6.83 -10.56 9.03
C LEU A 40 5.41 -10.85 8.58
N LEU A 41 4.68 -9.82 8.13
CA LEU A 41 3.31 -9.97 7.65
C LEU A 41 3.25 -10.91 6.45
N VAL A 42 4.11 -10.71 5.45
CA VAL A 42 4.15 -11.56 4.25
C VAL A 42 4.57 -12.98 4.61
N ALA A 43 5.56 -13.16 5.49
CA ALA A 43 5.98 -14.49 5.93
C ALA A 43 4.86 -15.25 6.68
N ILE A 44 4.10 -14.57 7.55
CA ILE A 44 2.94 -15.15 8.22
C ILE A 44 1.84 -15.50 7.22
N PHE A 45 1.54 -14.61 6.28
CA PHE A 45 0.55 -14.85 5.23
C PHE A 45 0.95 -16.06 4.37
N GLU A 46 2.21 -16.13 3.95
CA GLU A 46 2.75 -17.24 3.19
C GLU A 46 2.64 -18.56 3.96
N TYR A 47 2.98 -18.55 5.26
CA TYR A 47 2.85 -19.73 6.10
C TYR A 47 1.40 -20.19 6.30
N LEU A 48 0.44 -19.26 6.41
CA LEU A 48 -0.97 -19.60 6.62
C LEU A 48 -1.67 -20.07 5.34
N PHE A 49 -1.44 -19.40 4.22
CA PHE A 49 -2.21 -19.61 2.99
C PHE A 49 -1.46 -20.40 1.91
N LEU A 50 -0.13 -20.27 1.83
CA LEU A 50 0.69 -20.83 0.74
C LEU A 50 1.47 -22.08 1.16
N ARG A 51 1.47 -22.46 2.45
CA ARG A 51 2.24 -23.61 2.95
C ARG A 51 1.99 -24.91 2.19
N SER A 52 0.74 -25.24 1.86
CA SER A 52 0.43 -26.47 1.12
C SER A 52 1.04 -26.46 -0.28
N PHE A 53 0.98 -25.33 -0.96
CA PHE A 53 1.59 -25.14 -2.28
C PHE A 53 3.12 -25.21 -2.20
N ILE A 54 3.72 -24.51 -1.25
CA ILE A 54 5.18 -24.49 -1.06
C ILE A 54 5.69 -25.90 -0.71
N SER A 55 5.00 -26.64 0.17
CA SER A 55 5.35 -28.02 0.50
C SER A 55 5.30 -28.96 -0.71
N TRP A 56 4.34 -28.75 -1.61
CA TRP A 56 4.28 -29.49 -2.87
C TRP A 56 5.50 -29.18 -3.75
N VAL A 57 5.89 -27.91 -3.88
CA VAL A 57 7.09 -27.51 -4.66
C VAL A 57 8.39 -28.03 -4.04
N ILE A 58 8.53 -27.95 -2.71
CA ILE A 58 9.68 -28.48 -1.97
C ILE A 58 9.87 -29.99 -2.22
N SER A 59 8.78 -30.73 -2.43
CA SER A 59 8.84 -32.17 -2.71
C SER A 59 9.57 -32.51 -4.02
N PHE A 60 9.59 -31.58 -4.98
CA PHE A 60 10.36 -31.73 -6.23
C PHE A 60 11.76 -31.11 -6.13
N PHE A 61 11.90 -29.99 -5.42
CA PHE A 61 13.16 -29.28 -5.25
C PHE A 61 13.33 -28.79 -3.81
N PRO A 62 14.07 -29.53 -2.95
CA PRO A 62 14.22 -29.19 -1.54
C PRO A 62 14.73 -27.77 -1.23
N PRO A 63 15.68 -27.20 -2.00
CA PRO A 63 16.15 -25.82 -1.76
C PRO A 63 15.09 -24.75 -2.05
N ALA A 64 14.00 -25.09 -2.75
CA ALA A 64 12.92 -24.14 -3.05
C ALA A 64 12.35 -23.51 -1.78
N GLY A 65 12.28 -24.27 -0.67
CA GLY A 65 11.65 -23.78 0.56
C GLY A 65 12.30 -22.51 1.10
N VAL A 66 13.63 -22.42 1.04
CA VAL A 66 14.36 -21.22 1.47
C VAL A 66 14.04 -20.04 0.56
N VAL A 67 13.97 -20.27 -0.75
CA VAL A 67 13.67 -19.24 -1.75
C VAL A 67 12.26 -18.69 -1.58
N PHE A 68 11.27 -19.56 -1.28
CA PHE A 68 9.91 -19.13 -1.02
C PHE A 68 9.83 -18.37 0.31
N TYR A 69 10.12 -19.05 1.43
CA TYR A 69 9.90 -18.48 2.77
C TYR A 69 10.77 -17.26 3.12
N ILE A 70 11.93 -17.09 2.48
CA ILE A 70 12.79 -15.91 2.71
C ILE A 70 12.77 -14.98 1.50
N GLY A 71 12.86 -15.54 0.29
CA GLY A 71 12.96 -14.74 -0.92
C GLY A 71 11.67 -14.00 -1.25
N LEU A 72 10.50 -14.63 -1.11
CA LEU A 72 9.21 -13.99 -1.39
C LEU A 72 8.96 -12.78 -0.46
N PRO A 73 9.04 -12.89 0.88
CA PRO A 73 8.86 -11.74 1.75
C PRO A 73 9.95 -10.67 1.54
N TYR A 74 11.19 -11.07 1.24
CA TYR A 74 12.25 -10.12 0.91
C TYR A 74 11.97 -9.33 -0.38
N LEU A 75 11.49 -10.00 -1.43
CA LEU A 75 11.11 -9.35 -2.69
C LEU A 75 9.94 -8.38 -2.48
N CYS A 76 8.94 -8.74 -1.68
CA CYS A 76 7.83 -7.86 -1.33
C CYS A 76 8.33 -6.59 -0.60
N VAL A 77 9.28 -6.73 0.34
CA VAL A 77 9.90 -5.59 1.01
C VAL A 77 10.66 -4.70 0.02
N LEU A 78 11.42 -5.27 -0.91
CA LEU A 78 12.12 -4.51 -1.94
C LEU A 78 11.16 -3.77 -2.88
N ALA A 79 10.06 -4.41 -3.28
CA ALA A 79 9.03 -3.79 -4.10
C ALA A 79 8.37 -2.61 -3.37
N LEU A 80 8.01 -2.81 -2.09
CA LEU A 80 7.46 -1.75 -1.24
C LEU A 80 8.45 -0.62 -0.99
N ALA A 81 9.74 -0.91 -0.85
CA ALA A 81 10.77 0.11 -0.68
C ALA A 81 10.98 0.97 -1.95
N LYS A 82 10.71 0.41 -3.15
CA LYS A 82 10.76 1.15 -4.41
C LYS A 82 9.54 2.04 -4.62
N LEU A 83 8.40 1.67 -4.03
CA LEU A 83 7.22 2.51 -4.03
C LEU A 83 7.50 3.71 -3.13
N LYS A 84 7.78 4.86 -3.74
CA LYS A 84 7.73 6.16 -3.07
C LYS A 84 6.29 6.67 -3.19
N PRO A 85 5.40 6.42 -2.22
CA PRO A 85 4.09 7.09 -2.22
C PRO A 85 4.31 8.60 -2.16
N ASP A 86 3.53 9.35 -2.94
CA ASP A 86 3.58 10.81 -3.11
C ASP A 86 3.44 11.57 -1.77
N GLY A 87 4.51 11.63 -0.98
CA GLY A 87 4.59 12.36 0.30
C GLY A 87 3.77 11.79 1.46
N LYS A 88 2.91 10.79 1.25
CA LYS A 88 2.11 10.13 2.32
C LYS A 88 2.78 8.86 2.83
N LYS A 89 2.72 8.60 4.15
CA LYS A 89 3.20 7.32 4.71
C LYS A 89 2.44 6.14 4.07
N VAL A 90 3.16 5.07 3.72
CA VAL A 90 2.64 3.88 3.01
C VAL A 90 1.35 3.32 3.63
N HIS A 91 1.24 3.33 4.98
CA HIS A 91 0.06 2.83 5.68
C HIS A 91 -1.22 3.63 5.37
N PHE A 92 -1.12 4.97 5.29
CA PHE A 92 -2.27 5.81 4.95
C PHE A 92 -2.67 5.63 3.49
N TYR A 93 -1.69 5.47 2.60
CA TYR A 93 -1.96 5.18 1.19
C TYR A 93 -2.68 3.83 1.01
N LEU A 94 -2.19 2.77 1.66
CA LEU A 94 -2.82 1.44 1.58
C LEU A 94 -4.25 1.44 2.16
N TRP A 95 -4.48 2.19 3.24
CA TRP A 95 -5.80 2.34 3.83
C TRP A 95 -6.75 3.12 2.91
N ASP A 96 -6.33 4.25 2.36
CA ASP A 96 -7.11 5.03 1.39
C ASP A 96 -7.46 4.15 0.17
N TRP A 97 -6.50 3.37 -0.33
CA TRP A 97 -6.72 2.43 -1.44
C TRP A 97 -7.72 1.33 -1.09
N PHE A 98 -7.61 0.73 0.09
CA PHE A 98 -8.56 -0.29 0.56
C PHE A 98 -9.98 0.28 0.70
N CYS A 99 -10.12 1.45 1.33
CA CYS A 99 -11.40 2.15 1.42
C CYS A 99 -11.96 2.49 0.05
N TYR A 100 -11.12 2.89 -0.89
CA TYR A 100 -11.51 3.15 -2.28
C TYR A 100 -12.04 1.88 -2.95
N MET A 101 -11.31 0.76 -2.85
CA MET A 101 -11.73 -0.53 -3.42
C MET A 101 -13.07 -1.01 -2.85
N ILE A 102 -13.27 -0.94 -1.52
CA ILE A 102 -14.55 -1.29 -0.89
C ILE A 102 -15.69 -0.40 -1.41
N ARG A 103 -15.46 0.92 -1.49
CA ARG A 103 -16.47 1.85 -1.98
C ARG A 103 -16.83 1.58 -3.44
N MET A 104 -15.84 1.25 -4.27
CA MET A 104 -16.06 0.90 -5.67
C MET A 104 -16.83 -0.42 -5.81
N MET A 105 -16.49 -1.43 -5.01
CA MET A 105 -17.21 -2.72 -4.99
C MET A 105 -18.66 -2.58 -4.53
N ASN A 106 -18.94 -1.65 -3.61
CA ASN A 106 -20.29 -1.35 -3.14
C ASN A 106 -21.12 -0.55 -4.16
N GLY A 107 -20.52 -0.04 -5.25
CA GLY A 107 -21.24 0.65 -6.33
C GLY A 107 -21.82 2.03 -5.95
N ASP A 108 -21.53 2.53 -4.76
CA ASP A 108 -22.21 3.70 -4.16
C ASP A 108 -21.60 5.06 -4.53
N CYS A 109 -20.53 5.09 -5.32
CA CYS A 109 -19.80 6.34 -5.58
C CYS A 109 -19.61 6.58 -7.08
N VAL A 110 -20.38 7.55 -7.58
CA VAL A 110 -20.10 8.21 -8.84
C VAL A 110 -19.74 9.66 -8.53
N TYR A 111 -18.69 10.14 -9.18
CA TYR A 111 -18.21 11.51 -9.01
C TYR A 111 -18.75 12.37 -10.14
N TYR A 112 -19.55 13.39 -9.81
CA TYR A 112 -20.04 14.38 -10.77
C TYR A 112 -19.53 15.75 -10.34
N ASN A 113 -18.84 16.43 -11.25
CA ASN A 113 -18.29 17.76 -11.04
C ASN A 113 -17.47 17.90 -9.73
N TRP A 114 -16.58 16.95 -9.47
CA TRP A 114 -15.71 16.89 -8.29
C TRP A 114 -16.42 16.70 -6.94
N ASP A 115 -17.73 16.50 -6.94
CA ASP A 115 -18.50 16.24 -5.72
C ASP A 115 -19.02 14.79 -5.69
N LYS A 116 -19.18 14.26 -4.47
CA LYS A 116 -19.63 12.87 -4.27
C LYS A 116 -21.15 12.80 -4.34
N VAL A 117 -21.70 12.11 -5.33
CA VAL A 117 -23.15 11.98 -5.54
C VAL A 117 -23.56 10.50 -5.51
N SER A 118 -24.71 10.19 -4.90
CA SER A 118 -25.29 8.83 -4.93
C SER A 118 -25.93 8.54 -6.28
N ASN A 119 -26.05 7.27 -6.69
CA ASN A 119 -26.65 6.91 -7.99
C ASN A 119 -28.06 7.48 -8.17
N ASN A 120 -28.91 7.46 -7.13
CA ASN A 120 -30.26 8.01 -7.21
C ASN A 120 -30.25 9.52 -7.44
N ALA A 121 -29.34 10.25 -6.78
CA ALA A 121 -29.21 11.70 -6.96
C ALA A 121 -28.61 12.06 -8.33
N LEU A 122 -27.83 11.16 -8.94
CA LEU A 122 -27.31 11.34 -10.29
C LEU A 122 -28.36 11.20 -11.38
N GLU A 123 -29.27 10.22 -11.24
CA GLU A 123 -30.42 10.12 -12.15
C GLU A 123 -31.25 11.40 -12.09
N GLU A 124 -31.54 11.90 -10.89
CA GLU A 124 -32.29 13.15 -10.70
C GLU A 124 -31.56 14.37 -11.30
N LEU A 125 -30.25 14.50 -11.09
CA LEU A 125 -29.44 15.59 -11.66
C LEU A 125 -29.35 15.51 -13.20
N LEU A 126 -29.20 14.31 -13.77
CA LEU A 126 -29.19 14.10 -15.22
C LEU A 126 -30.57 14.38 -15.85
N PHE A 127 -31.66 14.03 -15.16
CA PHE A 127 -33.01 14.37 -15.58
C PHE A 127 -33.21 15.89 -15.58
N VAL A 128 -32.90 16.59 -14.49
CA VAL A 128 -33.03 18.05 -14.40
C VAL A 128 -32.24 18.75 -15.51
N ASN A 129 -30.97 18.37 -15.70
CA ASN A 129 -30.12 18.98 -16.72
C ASN A 129 -30.67 18.73 -18.15
N LYS A 130 -31.23 17.54 -18.41
CA LYS A 130 -31.84 17.21 -19.70
C LYS A 130 -33.08 18.05 -20.02
N TYR A 131 -33.88 18.44 -19.03
CA TYR A 131 -35.07 19.29 -19.25
C TYR A 131 -34.71 20.77 -19.40
N VAL A 132 -33.66 21.25 -18.74
CA VAL A 132 -33.18 22.63 -18.89
C VAL A 132 -32.70 22.92 -20.32
N TYR A 133 -32.11 21.96 -21.02
CA TYR A 133 -31.71 22.11 -22.43
C TYR A 133 -32.83 21.86 -23.46
N LEU A 134 -34.03 21.48 -23.02
CA LEU A 134 -35.18 21.26 -23.91
C LEU A 134 -36.20 22.40 -23.86
N GLU A 135 -35.98 23.39 -22.99
CA GLU A 135 -36.83 24.59 -22.86
C GLU A 135 -36.33 25.80 -23.68
N ASP A 136 -35.30 25.62 -24.53
CA ASP A 136 -34.83 26.62 -25.51
C ASP A 136 -35.40 26.38 -26.92
#